data_AF-A0A8S9I9E9-F1
#
_entry.id   AF-A0A8S9I9E9-F1
#
_cell.length_a   1.000
_cell.length_b   1.000
_cell.length_c   1.000
_cell.angle_alpha   90.00
_cell.angle_beta   90.00
_cell.angle_gamma   90.00
#
_symmetry.space_group_name_H-M   'P 1'
#
loop_
_entity.id
_entity.type
_entity.pdbx_description
1 polymer ?
#
loop_
_entity_poly.entity_id
_entity_poly.type
_entity_poly.pdbx_seq_one_letter_code
_entity_poly.pdbx_strand_id
1 'polypeptide(L)'
;MDSKTKQMILSALRKHFSVDPVGLGGSDENDVKTLYSNVVKASGKELSSQNNEEVLKWMEYAEGLSKDCFAALEKLNAELAVKSVVLGNGLTPSAADVAVFAALHSSVIGLSDSDKEKIPHVIRWMNYIQIKEELTTLFGPISVKLPQFDFEVPKSVVKVDAKKAAESPKPLDKSEAQPSTKKAEPEEPKKKAAKEKDAKKEKKKPAEAAAAAPANKETELSVSLLNIQVGLIRKAWKHPSADRTGLMQSAGGRNRCWRG
;
A
#
# COMPACT_ATOMS: atom_id res chain seq x y z
N MET A 1 24.10 24.03 -1.91
CA MET A 1 22.83 24.44 -1.28
C MET A 1 22.92 25.87 -0.72
N ASP A 2 21.81 26.48 -0.25
CA ASP A 2 21.81 27.73 0.55
C ASP A 2 21.57 27.47 2.05
N SER A 3 22.05 28.39 2.90
CA SER A 3 21.95 28.33 4.37
C SER A 3 20.55 27.94 4.88
N LYS A 4 19.50 28.65 4.45
CA LYS A 4 18.13 28.39 4.92
C LYS A 4 17.73 26.94 4.69
N THR A 5 18.08 26.37 3.54
CA THR A 5 17.74 24.98 3.20
C THR A 5 18.59 23.97 3.96
N LYS A 6 19.86 24.27 4.27
CA LYS A 6 20.67 23.50 5.24
C LYS A 6 20.03 23.49 6.64
N GLN A 7 19.57 24.64 7.15
CA GLN A 7 18.89 24.75 8.45
C GLN A 7 17.55 23.97 8.47
N MET A 8 16.83 23.91 7.34
CA MET A 8 15.62 23.08 7.22
C MET A 8 15.95 21.59 7.28
N ILE A 9 17.00 21.11 6.58
CA ILE A 9 17.47 19.71 6.73
C ILE A 9 17.88 19.42 8.19
N LEU A 10 18.68 20.28 8.81
CA LEU A 10 19.13 20.09 10.19
C LEU A 10 17.94 19.98 11.16
N SER A 11 16.93 20.83 11.00
CA SER A 11 15.70 20.80 11.80
C SER A 11 14.89 19.51 11.58
N ALA A 12 14.76 19.06 10.33
CA ALA A 12 14.05 17.83 9.98
C ALA A 12 14.77 16.60 10.55
N LEU A 13 16.09 16.51 10.39
CA LEU A 13 16.91 15.41 10.91
C LEU A 13 16.87 15.35 12.44
N ARG A 14 16.97 16.48 13.15
CA ARG A 14 16.82 16.51 14.61
C ARG A 14 15.47 15.92 15.05
N LYS A 15 14.37 16.25 14.37
CA LYS A 15 13.05 15.67 14.68
C LYS A 15 13.02 14.15 14.47
N HIS A 16 13.46 13.67 13.30
CA HIS A 16 13.54 12.24 12.97
C HIS A 16 14.41 11.44 13.96
N PHE A 17 15.54 12.02 14.40
CA PHE A 17 16.43 11.41 15.38
C PHE A 17 16.04 11.65 16.84
N SER A 18 15.02 12.48 17.11
CA SER A 18 14.60 12.93 18.45
C SER A 18 15.75 13.55 19.26
N VAL A 19 16.53 14.41 18.61
CA VAL A 19 17.70 15.09 19.19
C VAL A 19 17.38 16.55 19.52
N ASP A 20 17.67 16.95 20.76
CA ASP A 20 17.46 18.32 21.23
C ASP A 20 18.23 19.37 20.42
N PRO A 21 17.71 20.61 20.34
CA PRO A 21 18.34 21.70 19.57
C PRO A 21 19.64 22.25 20.20
N VAL A 22 19.97 21.84 21.42
CA VAL A 22 21.10 22.38 22.21
C VAL A 22 22.44 21.83 21.70
N GLY A 23 23.40 22.71 21.45
CA GLY A 23 24.81 22.36 21.14
C GLY A 23 25.12 22.06 19.67
N LEU A 24 24.15 21.61 18.86
CA LEU A 24 24.35 21.32 17.44
C LEU A 24 24.32 22.59 16.56
N GLY A 25 25.28 23.49 16.76
CA GLY A 25 25.39 24.76 16.03
C GLY A 25 25.40 24.57 14.51
N GLY A 26 24.35 25.03 13.84
CA GLY A 26 24.26 25.01 12.38
C GLY A 26 25.11 26.10 11.75
N SER A 27 26.45 25.94 11.74
CA SER A 27 27.33 26.79 10.93
C SER A 27 27.02 26.58 9.44
N ASP A 28 26.92 27.68 8.69
CA ASP A 28 26.63 27.67 7.24
C ASP A 28 27.73 26.97 6.43
N GLU A 29 28.94 26.89 7.00
CA GLU A 29 30.12 26.19 6.46
C GLU A 29 29.94 24.66 6.41
N ASN A 30 29.15 24.08 7.32
CA ASN A 30 28.95 22.63 7.36
C ASN A 30 28.17 22.15 6.12
N ASP A 31 28.64 21.10 5.46
CA ASP A 31 27.89 20.40 4.42
C ASP A 31 26.81 19.48 5.05
N VAL A 32 25.85 19.06 4.24
CA VAL A 32 24.75 18.19 4.71
C VAL A 32 25.25 16.84 5.28
N LYS A 33 26.37 16.26 4.84
CA LYS A 33 26.94 15.05 5.46
C LYS A 33 27.49 15.32 6.85
N THR A 34 28.17 16.44 7.07
CA THR A 34 28.65 16.84 8.41
C THR A 34 27.49 17.12 9.36
N LEU A 35 26.44 17.83 8.89
CA LEU A 35 25.22 18.06 9.67
C LEU A 35 24.55 16.73 10.09
N TYR A 36 24.36 15.81 9.14
CA TYR A 36 23.84 14.46 9.41
C TYR A 36 24.72 13.69 10.41
N SER A 37 26.04 13.65 10.18
CA SER A 37 26.99 12.94 11.03
C SER A 37 26.98 13.44 12.48
N ASN A 38 26.78 14.74 12.67
CA ASN A 38 26.70 15.35 14.00
C ASN A 38 25.36 15.04 14.69
N VAL A 39 24.24 15.01 13.97
CA VAL A 39 22.95 14.57 14.51
C VAL A 39 22.97 13.08 14.89
N VAL A 40 23.56 12.20 14.07
CA VAL A 40 23.70 10.77 14.40
C VAL A 40 24.53 10.55 15.66
N LYS A 41 25.68 11.21 15.78
CA LYS A 41 26.51 11.18 17.01
C LYS A 41 25.74 11.63 18.24
N ALA A 42 24.96 12.71 18.14
CA ALA A 42 24.14 13.22 19.24
C ALA A 42 22.93 12.33 19.57
N SER A 43 22.41 11.57 18.60
CA SER A 43 21.30 10.61 18.80
C SER A 43 21.75 9.31 19.50
N GLY A 44 23.05 9.01 19.53
CA GLY A 44 23.59 7.77 20.09
C GLY A 44 23.20 6.49 19.34
N LYS A 45 22.52 6.61 18.18
CA LYS A 45 22.14 5.47 17.35
C LYS A 45 23.33 4.96 16.54
N GLU A 46 23.76 3.74 16.81
CA GLU A 46 24.64 3.00 15.92
C GLU A 46 23.88 2.62 14.64
N LEU A 47 24.51 2.82 13.48
CA LEU A 47 23.96 2.53 12.16
C LEU A 47 24.91 1.61 11.39
N SER A 48 24.37 0.53 10.81
CA SER A 48 25.16 -0.39 9.99
C SER A 48 25.82 0.33 8.82
N SER A 49 27.09 0.01 8.55
CA SER A 49 27.95 0.73 7.58
C SER A 49 27.31 0.90 6.20
N GLN A 50 26.69 -0.15 5.64
CA GLN A 50 26.03 -0.07 4.33
C GLN A 50 24.88 0.96 4.30
N ASN A 51 23.96 0.91 5.27
CA ASN A 51 22.87 1.88 5.36
C ASN A 51 23.40 3.32 5.54
N ASN A 52 24.50 3.49 6.28
CA ASN A 52 25.13 4.79 6.47
C ASN A 52 25.74 5.31 5.15
N GLU A 53 26.47 4.48 4.41
CA GLU A 53 26.98 4.83 3.06
C GLU A 53 25.87 5.18 2.07
N GLU A 54 24.76 4.43 2.08
CA GLU A 54 23.61 4.72 1.22
C GLU A 54 22.95 6.05 1.61
N VAL A 55 22.74 6.32 2.92
CA VAL A 55 22.23 7.62 3.39
C VAL A 55 23.17 8.77 3.02
N LEU A 56 24.49 8.59 3.16
CA LEU A 56 25.48 9.63 2.80
C LEU A 56 25.44 10.00 1.31
N LYS A 57 25.14 9.05 0.41
CA LYS A 57 24.91 9.32 -1.03
C LYS A 57 23.66 10.19 -1.26
N TRP A 58 22.62 10.01 -0.45
CA TRP A 58 21.42 10.86 -0.50
C TRP A 58 21.60 12.24 0.15
N MET A 59 22.46 12.36 1.16
CA MET A 59 22.90 13.66 1.70
C MET A 59 23.66 14.47 0.63
N GLU A 60 24.52 13.79 -0.14
CA GLU A 60 25.27 14.35 -1.27
C GLU A 60 24.35 14.80 -2.42
N TYR A 61 23.35 13.96 -2.75
CA TYR A 61 22.27 14.33 -3.66
C TYR A 61 21.51 15.57 -3.17
N ALA A 62 21.13 15.62 -1.89
CA ALA A 62 20.35 16.71 -1.31
C ALA A 62 21.09 18.07 -1.31
N GLU A 63 22.39 18.11 -1.02
CA GLU A 63 23.22 19.33 -1.11
C GLU A 63 23.34 19.86 -2.57
N GLY A 64 23.29 18.94 -3.55
CA GLY A 64 23.32 19.23 -4.98
C GLY A 64 21.99 19.69 -5.59
N LEU A 65 20.87 19.61 -4.87
CA LEU A 65 19.58 20.10 -5.36
C LEU A 65 19.52 21.64 -5.30
N SER A 66 19.38 22.26 -6.48
CA SER A 66 19.04 23.68 -6.59
C SER A 66 17.52 23.89 -6.63
N LYS A 67 17.07 25.07 -6.22
CA LYS A 67 15.63 25.36 -5.99
C LYS A 67 14.75 25.21 -7.23
N ASP A 68 15.32 25.34 -8.41
CA ASP A 68 14.58 25.42 -9.68
C ASP A 68 14.85 24.22 -10.62
N CYS A 69 15.54 23.17 -10.14
CA CYS A 69 15.93 22.02 -10.97
C CYS A 69 14.78 21.03 -11.20
N PHE A 70 13.82 21.38 -12.05
CA PHE A 70 12.69 20.50 -12.39
C PHE A 70 13.16 19.14 -12.97
N ALA A 71 14.24 19.11 -13.74
CA ALA A 71 14.82 17.86 -14.25
C ALA A 71 15.30 16.89 -13.14
N ALA A 72 15.72 17.40 -11.98
CA ALA A 72 16.03 16.56 -10.82
C ALA A 72 14.76 16.01 -10.14
N LEU A 73 13.65 16.77 -10.17
CA LEU A 73 12.34 16.29 -9.73
C LEU A 73 11.80 15.21 -10.68
N GLU A 74 11.96 15.36 -12.00
CA GLU A 74 11.58 14.33 -12.98
C GLU A 74 12.39 13.04 -12.80
N LYS A 75 13.71 13.14 -12.59
CA LYS A 75 14.54 11.97 -12.27
C LYS A 75 14.08 11.28 -10.98
N LEU A 76 13.88 12.05 -9.90
CA LEU A 76 13.41 11.51 -8.63
C LEU A 76 12.01 10.89 -8.75
N ASN A 77 11.13 11.47 -9.58
CA ASN A 77 9.82 10.93 -9.89
C ASN A 77 9.90 9.54 -10.53
N ALA A 78 10.81 9.35 -11.49
CA ALA A 78 11.05 8.03 -12.09
C ALA A 78 11.60 7.01 -11.07
N GLU A 79 12.53 7.41 -10.20
CA GLU A 79 13.07 6.53 -9.14
C GLU A 79 12.02 6.18 -8.07
N LEU A 80 11.08 7.10 -7.77
CA LEU A 80 9.99 6.90 -6.81
C LEU A 80 8.79 6.15 -7.38
N ALA A 81 8.73 5.87 -8.69
CA ALA A 81 7.65 5.11 -9.30
C ALA A 81 7.52 3.68 -8.73
N VAL A 82 8.66 3.07 -8.34
CA VAL A 82 8.73 1.71 -7.77
C VAL A 82 9.08 1.68 -6.28
N LYS A 83 9.12 2.84 -5.61
CA LYS A 83 9.54 2.97 -4.20
C LYS A 83 8.50 3.75 -3.38
N SER A 84 8.23 3.34 -2.15
CA SER A 84 7.42 4.12 -1.19
C SER A 84 8.25 5.07 -0.33
N VAL A 85 9.53 4.74 -0.13
CA VAL A 85 10.56 5.55 0.55
C VAL A 85 11.88 5.40 -0.21
N VAL A 86 12.74 6.41 -0.12
CA VAL A 86 14.04 6.50 -0.80
C VAL A 86 14.98 5.38 -0.35
N LEU A 87 15.02 5.12 0.96
CA LEU A 87 15.62 3.96 1.62
C LEU A 87 14.66 3.46 2.74
N GLY A 88 14.76 2.19 3.16
CA GLY A 88 13.95 1.64 4.27
C GLY A 88 12.83 0.69 3.86
N ASN A 89 13.12 -0.23 2.92
CA ASN A 89 12.27 -1.39 2.55
C ASN A 89 10.81 -1.09 2.17
N GLY A 90 10.47 0.16 1.84
CA GLY A 90 9.10 0.59 1.52
C GLY A 90 8.18 0.85 2.72
N LEU A 91 8.66 0.66 3.95
CA LEU A 91 7.82 0.63 5.17
C LEU A 91 8.06 1.81 6.13
N THR A 92 9.32 2.21 6.32
CA THR A 92 9.73 3.23 7.29
C THR A 92 10.54 4.31 6.59
N PRO A 93 10.21 5.61 6.74
CA PRO A 93 11.08 6.69 6.30
C PRO A 93 12.49 6.55 6.88
N SER A 94 13.48 6.99 6.10
CA SER A 94 14.87 7.06 6.52
C SER A 94 15.34 8.51 6.69
N ALA A 95 16.51 8.70 7.30
CA ALA A 95 17.18 9.99 7.33
C ALA A 95 17.45 10.56 5.91
N ALA A 96 17.60 9.70 4.90
CA ALA A 96 17.70 10.13 3.51
C ALA A 96 16.38 10.72 2.99
N ASP A 97 15.25 10.09 3.29
CA ASP A 97 13.93 10.63 2.94
C ASP A 97 13.71 12.02 3.57
N VAL A 98 14.03 12.14 4.86
CA VAL A 98 13.85 13.38 5.64
C VAL A 98 14.74 14.51 5.12
N ALA A 99 16.00 14.22 4.75
CA ALA A 99 16.91 15.21 4.16
C ALA A 99 16.48 15.64 2.75
N VAL A 100 16.14 14.71 1.86
CA VAL A 100 15.69 15.03 0.50
C VAL A 100 14.34 15.75 0.52
N PHE A 101 13.44 15.41 1.46
CA PHE A 101 12.18 16.12 1.68
C PHE A 101 12.43 17.59 2.03
N ALA A 102 13.28 17.87 3.03
CA ALA A 102 13.56 19.22 3.48
C ALA A 102 14.39 20.03 2.46
N ALA A 103 15.20 19.38 1.62
CA ALA A 103 15.85 20.01 0.47
C ALA A 103 14.82 20.51 -0.57
N LEU A 104 13.84 19.66 -0.92
CA LEU A 104 12.90 19.91 -2.01
C LEU A 104 11.62 20.64 -1.60
N HIS A 105 11.31 20.74 -0.31
CA HIS A 105 10.05 21.32 0.19
C HIS A 105 9.79 22.72 -0.38
N SER A 106 10.79 23.62 -0.31
CA SER A 106 10.66 25.00 -0.81
C SER A 106 10.51 25.09 -2.34
N SER A 107 10.99 24.11 -3.10
CA SER A 107 10.73 24.01 -4.54
C SER A 107 9.31 23.53 -4.80
N VAL A 108 8.93 22.40 -4.20
CA VAL A 108 7.66 21.72 -4.48
C VAL A 108 6.45 22.52 -3.99
N ILE A 109 6.57 23.27 -2.88
CA ILE A 109 5.49 24.15 -2.43
C ILE A 109 5.22 25.28 -3.44
N GLY A 110 6.27 25.81 -4.07
CA GLY A 110 6.20 26.91 -5.06
C GLY A 110 5.79 26.50 -6.47
N LEU A 111 5.78 25.20 -6.82
CA LEU A 111 5.35 24.72 -8.13
C LEU A 111 3.87 25.01 -8.41
N SER A 112 3.52 25.20 -9.69
CA SER A 112 2.12 25.23 -10.12
C SER A 112 1.47 23.85 -9.97
N ASP A 113 0.13 23.79 -9.92
CA ASP A 113 -0.58 22.52 -9.89
C ASP A 113 -0.31 21.68 -11.15
N SER A 114 -0.24 22.30 -12.32
CA SER A 114 0.09 21.64 -13.59
C SER A 114 1.52 21.10 -13.66
N ASP A 115 2.44 21.60 -12.82
CA ASP A 115 3.78 21.03 -12.67
C ASP A 115 3.81 19.89 -11.65
N LYS A 116 3.06 20.02 -10.54
CA LYS A 116 2.86 18.96 -9.55
C LYS A 116 2.22 17.71 -10.18
N GLU A 117 1.29 17.88 -11.12
CA GLU A 117 0.66 16.81 -11.91
C GLU A 117 1.65 15.99 -12.76
N LYS A 118 2.81 16.57 -13.15
CA LYS A 118 3.86 15.88 -13.93
C LYS A 118 4.76 14.98 -13.05
N ILE A 119 4.81 15.23 -11.74
CA ILE A 119 5.68 14.51 -10.78
C ILE A 119 4.90 13.78 -9.68
N PRO A 120 3.87 12.96 -10.02
CA PRO A 120 2.92 12.40 -9.05
C PRO A 120 3.57 11.47 -8.02
N HIS A 121 4.67 10.77 -8.36
CA HIS A 121 5.36 9.89 -7.43
C HIS A 121 6.14 10.68 -6.37
N VAL A 122 6.68 11.86 -6.72
CA VAL A 122 7.27 12.83 -5.78
C VAL A 122 6.18 13.43 -4.90
N ILE A 123 5.05 13.89 -5.45
CA ILE A 123 3.97 14.51 -4.66
C ILE A 123 3.37 13.52 -3.66
N ARG A 124 3.12 12.26 -4.09
CA ARG A 124 2.70 11.16 -3.23
C ARG A 124 3.72 10.88 -2.10
N TRP A 125 5.01 10.83 -2.43
CA TRP A 125 6.08 10.57 -1.46
C TRP A 125 6.24 11.73 -0.47
N MET A 126 6.28 12.98 -0.95
CA MET A 126 6.28 14.19 -0.12
C MET A 126 5.11 14.17 0.88
N ASN A 127 3.91 13.83 0.41
CA ASN A 127 2.74 13.72 1.28
C ASN A 127 2.86 12.59 2.31
N TYR A 128 3.43 11.46 1.94
CA TYR A 128 3.71 10.36 2.87
C TYR A 128 4.71 10.78 3.95
N ILE A 129 5.83 11.41 3.58
CA ILE A 129 6.87 11.85 4.52
C ILE A 129 6.36 12.96 5.46
N GLN A 130 5.68 14.00 4.95
CA GLN A 130 5.19 15.09 5.80
C GLN A 130 4.20 14.62 6.87
N ILE A 131 3.40 13.58 6.56
CA ILE A 131 2.45 12.97 7.49
C ILE A 131 3.16 12.01 8.47
N LYS A 132 4.08 11.16 7.98
CA LYS A 132 4.75 10.14 8.81
C LYS A 132 5.73 10.71 9.81
N GLU A 133 6.50 11.72 9.40
CA GLU A 133 7.52 12.40 10.21
C GLU A 133 6.97 13.68 10.87
N GLU A 134 5.66 13.95 10.68
CA GLU A 134 4.93 15.12 11.22
C GLU A 134 5.64 16.45 10.90
N LEU A 135 6.25 16.56 9.71
CA LEU A 135 7.06 17.72 9.30
C LEU A 135 6.21 18.94 8.92
N THR A 136 4.90 18.76 8.78
CA THR A 136 3.90 19.83 8.53
C THR A 136 4.02 21.00 9.50
N THR A 137 4.39 20.76 10.76
CA THR A 137 4.55 21.80 11.79
C THR A 137 5.89 22.55 11.69
N LEU A 138 6.88 22.02 10.98
CA LEU A 138 8.20 22.66 10.79
C LEU A 138 8.27 23.51 9.51
N PHE A 139 7.61 23.08 8.44
CA PHE A 139 7.77 23.70 7.10
C PHE A 139 6.45 24.19 6.47
N GLY A 140 5.30 23.86 7.08
CA GLY A 140 3.99 24.07 6.49
C GLY A 140 3.58 22.95 5.53
N PRO A 141 2.27 22.67 5.39
CA PRO A 141 1.77 21.56 4.56
C PRO A 141 2.02 21.82 3.07
N ILE A 142 2.59 20.84 2.38
CA ILE A 142 2.48 20.74 0.93
C ILE A 142 1.04 20.35 0.62
N SER A 143 0.27 21.28 0.05
CA SER A 143 -1.10 21.02 -0.40
C SER A 143 -1.11 20.04 -1.57
N VAL A 144 -1.89 18.97 -1.44
CA VAL A 144 -2.05 17.94 -2.46
C VAL A 144 -3.53 17.74 -2.76
N LYS A 145 -3.93 17.92 -4.01
CA LYS A 145 -5.27 17.58 -4.48
C LYS A 145 -5.42 16.06 -4.51
N LEU A 146 -5.99 15.50 -3.45
CA LEU A 146 -6.42 14.10 -3.45
C LEU A 146 -7.59 13.94 -4.42
N PRO A 147 -7.60 12.92 -5.29
CA PRO A 147 -8.73 12.68 -6.18
C PRO A 147 -9.98 12.32 -5.34
N GLN A 148 -11.09 13.01 -5.59
CA GLN A 148 -12.36 12.71 -4.96
C GLN A 148 -12.89 11.39 -5.53
N PHE A 149 -12.81 10.32 -4.74
CA PHE A 149 -13.38 9.03 -5.10
C PHE A 149 -14.85 9.00 -4.68
N ASP A 150 -15.77 9.16 -5.64
CA ASP A 150 -17.19 9.01 -5.39
C ASP A 150 -17.57 7.51 -5.41
N PHE A 151 -18.27 7.07 -4.36
CA PHE A 151 -18.77 5.71 -4.24
C PHE A 151 -20.26 5.73 -4.56
N GLU A 152 -20.60 5.54 -5.84
CA GLU A 152 -21.97 5.22 -6.26
C GLU A 152 -22.40 3.87 -5.68
N VAL A 153 -22.88 3.87 -4.43
CA VAL A 153 -23.51 2.70 -3.80
C VAL A 153 -24.87 2.48 -4.48
N PRO A 154 -25.08 1.37 -5.21
CA PRO A 154 -26.36 1.14 -5.89
C PRO A 154 -27.46 0.97 -4.85
N LYS A 155 -28.39 1.93 -4.79
CA LYS A 155 -29.52 1.90 -3.86
C LYS A 155 -30.39 0.69 -4.19
N SER A 156 -30.28 -0.37 -3.39
CA SER A 156 -31.03 -1.61 -3.56
C SER A 156 -32.52 -1.38 -3.25
N VAL A 157 -33.29 -0.94 -4.24
CA VAL A 157 -34.75 -0.73 -4.13
C VAL A 157 -35.47 -2.09 -4.12
N VAL A 158 -35.33 -2.81 -3.01
CA VAL A 158 -36.19 -3.96 -2.70
C VAL A 158 -37.54 -3.39 -2.28
N LYS A 159 -38.47 -3.26 -3.24
CA LYS A 159 -39.89 -3.07 -2.94
C LYS A 159 -40.40 -4.31 -2.21
N VAL A 160 -40.50 -4.24 -0.89
CA VAL A 160 -41.24 -5.23 -0.11
C VAL A 160 -42.72 -4.92 -0.26
N ASP A 161 -43.38 -5.64 -1.17
CA ASP A 161 -44.82 -5.51 -1.39
C ASP A 161 -45.60 -6.08 -0.19
N ALA A 162 -46.72 -5.46 0.18
CA ALA A 162 -47.29 -5.60 1.52
C ALA A 162 -48.52 -6.53 1.55
N LYS A 163 -48.43 -7.68 2.24
CA LYS A 163 -49.59 -8.57 2.42
C LYS A 163 -49.74 -9.21 3.82
N LYS A 164 -50.20 -8.37 4.76
CA LYS A 164 -51.07 -8.65 5.92
C LYS A 164 -51.37 -10.11 6.31
N ALA A 165 -50.76 -10.58 7.41
CA ALA A 165 -51.34 -11.38 8.51
C ALA A 165 -50.27 -11.45 9.64
N ALA A 166 -50.43 -10.95 10.87
CA ALA A 166 -51.45 -11.17 11.91
C ALA A 166 -51.06 -12.29 12.90
N GLU A 167 -50.72 -11.85 14.12
CA GLU A 167 -50.66 -12.56 15.41
C GLU A 167 -49.64 -13.70 15.69
N SER A 168 -49.32 -13.78 16.98
CA SER A 168 -48.49 -14.74 17.73
C SER A 168 -49.39 -15.32 18.86
N PRO A 169 -49.03 -16.34 19.68
CA PRO A 169 -47.70 -16.91 19.90
C PRO A 169 -47.63 -18.46 20.04
N LYS A 170 -46.44 -18.95 20.45
CA LYS A 170 -46.08 -20.26 21.03
C LYS A 170 -46.91 -20.62 22.31
N PRO A 171 -46.95 -21.88 22.83
CA PRO A 171 -45.78 -22.78 23.04
C PRO A 171 -46.00 -24.33 23.03
N LEU A 172 -44.97 -25.07 23.47
CA LEU A 172 -44.92 -26.52 23.86
C LEU A 172 -45.00 -27.57 22.71
N ASP A 173 -44.49 -28.81 22.83
CA ASP A 173 -43.24 -29.27 23.50
C ASP A 173 -42.75 -30.64 22.91
N LYS A 174 -41.46 -30.93 23.10
CA LYS A 174 -40.79 -32.24 23.27
C LYS A 174 -41.26 -33.54 22.56
N SER A 175 -40.42 -34.02 21.64
CA SER A 175 -39.82 -35.39 21.59
C SER A 175 -38.68 -35.36 20.55
N GLU A 176 -37.41 -35.72 20.83
CA GLU A 176 -36.78 -36.98 21.30
C GLU A 176 -36.60 -38.07 20.21
N ALA A 177 -35.61 -38.96 20.42
CA ALA A 177 -35.14 -40.06 19.55
C ALA A 177 -34.31 -39.71 18.28
N GLN A 178 -32.99 -39.66 18.46
CA GLN A 178 -31.93 -40.05 17.48
C GLN A 178 -31.94 -41.58 17.22
N PRO A 179 -31.05 -42.17 16.37
CA PRO A 179 -30.40 -41.69 15.14
C PRO A 179 -30.40 -42.76 14.00
N SER A 180 -29.75 -42.48 12.85
CA SER A 180 -29.24 -43.51 11.93
C SER A 180 -28.06 -42.99 11.10
N THR A 181 -27.06 -43.84 10.81
CA THR A 181 -25.76 -43.42 10.23
C THR A 181 -25.31 -44.24 9.01
N LYS A 182 -24.76 -43.53 8.01
CA LYS A 182 -23.84 -43.96 6.91
C LYS A 182 -23.58 -42.71 6.06
N LYS A 183 -22.38 -42.14 5.83
CA LYS A 183 -20.97 -42.59 5.74
C LYS A 183 -20.58 -43.16 4.34
N ALA A 184 -19.47 -42.62 3.82
CA ALA A 184 -18.61 -43.06 2.69
C ALA A 184 -18.87 -42.47 1.27
N GLU A 185 -18.06 -41.45 0.94
CA GLU A 185 -17.29 -41.31 -0.33
C GLU A 185 -16.28 -42.48 -0.54
N PRO A 186 -15.43 -42.51 -1.60
CA PRO A 186 -15.63 -42.29 -3.06
C PRO A 186 -14.94 -43.43 -3.89
N GLU A 187 -14.80 -43.30 -5.23
CA GLU A 187 -13.54 -43.54 -6.01
C GLU A 187 -13.71 -43.63 -7.56
N GLU A 188 -13.04 -42.71 -8.28
CA GLU A 188 -12.00 -42.93 -9.33
C GLU A 188 -12.18 -43.87 -10.58
N PRO A 189 -11.28 -43.81 -11.62
CA PRO A 189 -11.69 -43.95 -13.04
C PRO A 189 -10.96 -45.02 -13.89
N LYS A 190 -11.34 -45.15 -15.18
CA LYS A 190 -10.54 -45.74 -16.30
C LYS A 190 -11.06 -45.30 -17.71
N LYS A 191 -10.42 -45.67 -18.85
CA LYS A 191 -9.20 -45.11 -19.49
C LYS A 191 -8.96 -45.77 -20.89
N LYS A 192 -8.35 -45.06 -21.86
CA LYS A 192 -7.88 -45.53 -23.21
C LYS A 192 -9.00 -45.79 -24.24
N ALA A 193 -8.80 -45.86 -25.58
CA ALA A 193 -7.62 -45.72 -26.49
C ALA A 193 -8.03 -44.83 -27.72
N ALA A 194 -7.56 -44.84 -28.99
CA ALA A 194 -6.52 -45.47 -29.86
C ALA A 194 -6.54 -44.72 -31.25
N LYS A 195 -5.60 -44.80 -32.22
CA LYS A 195 -4.15 -45.12 -32.31
C LYS A 195 -3.63 -44.84 -33.77
N GLU A 196 -2.62 -43.96 -33.98
CA GLU A 196 -1.81 -43.78 -35.25
C GLU A 196 -2.57 -43.27 -36.52
N LYS A 197 -2.00 -42.71 -37.63
CA LYS A 197 -0.64 -42.32 -38.13
C LYS A 197 -0.80 -41.35 -39.35
N ASP A 198 0.19 -40.76 -40.07
CA ASP A 198 1.67 -40.68 -40.05
C ASP A 198 2.16 -39.25 -40.52
N ALA A 199 3.11 -39.11 -41.45
CA ALA A 199 3.78 -37.83 -41.82
C ALA A 199 3.93 -37.53 -43.34
N LYS A 200 4.27 -36.26 -43.71
CA LYS A 200 5.47 -35.86 -44.53
C LYS A 200 5.45 -34.42 -45.16
N LYS A 201 6.31 -33.54 -44.62
CA LYS A 201 7.11 -32.41 -45.20
C LYS A 201 6.59 -31.44 -46.32
N GLU A 202 6.75 -30.15 -45.98
CA GLU A 202 7.31 -29.00 -46.76
C GLU A 202 6.58 -28.26 -47.93
N LYS A 203 6.21 -26.99 -47.61
CA LYS A 203 6.76 -25.74 -48.22
C LYS A 203 6.08 -25.08 -49.44
N LYS A 204 5.18 -24.11 -49.20
CA LYS A 204 5.16 -22.75 -49.81
C LYS A 204 4.16 -21.79 -49.11
N LYS A 205 4.44 -20.48 -49.17
CA LYS A 205 3.61 -19.29 -48.83
C LYS A 205 3.66 -18.35 -50.07
N PRO A 206 2.88 -17.25 -50.21
CA PRO A 206 1.84 -16.66 -49.34
C PRO A 206 0.42 -16.80 -50.01
N ALA A 207 -0.69 -16.15 -49.61
CA ALA A 207 -0.91 -15.01 -48.72
C ALA A 207 -2.29 -15.01 -48.01
N GLU A 208 -2.42 -14.07 -47.05
CA GLU A 208 -3.64 -13.31 -46.66
C GLU A 208 -4.96 -14.03 -46.27
N ALA A 209 -5.21 -14.11 -44.96
CA ALA A 209 -6.53 -13.88 -44.33
C ALA A 209 -6.40 -13.74 -42.80
N ALA A 210 -7.33 -12.99 -42.18
CA ALA A 210 -7.69 -12.97 -40.75
C ALA A 210 -6.56 -12.94 -39.69
N ALA A 211 -6.22 -11.74 -39.22
CA ALA A 211 -5.57 -11.58 -37.92
C ALA A 211 -6.60 -11.80 -36.78
N ALA A 212 -6.30 -12.70 -35.84
CA ALA A 212 -7.03 -12.82 -34.58
C ALA A 212 -6.22 -12.13 -33.48
N ALA A 213 -6.69 -10.97 -33.01
CA ALA A 213 -6.03 -10.24 -31.93
C ALA A 213 -6.14 -11.00 -30.60
N PRO A 214 -5.15 -10.91 -29.69
CA PRO A 214 -5.33 -11.32 -28.30
C PRO A 214 -6.41 -10.42 -27.69
N ALA A 215 -7.56 -11.00 -27.37
CA ALA A 215 -8.70 -10.25 -26.85
C ALA A 215 -8.34 -9.65 -25.49
N ASN A 216 -8.26 -8.32 -25.42
CA ASN A 216 -8.09 -7.60 -24.15
C ASN A 216 -9.21 -8.01 -23.18
N LYS A 217 -8.80 -8.61 -22.06
CA LYS A 217 -9.66 -8.91 -20.91
C LYS A 217 -8.99 -8.50 -19.60
N GLU A 218 -8.45 -7.30 -19.58
CA GLU A 218 -8.48 -6.48 -18.37
C GLU A 218 -9.94 -6.04 -18.12
N THR A 219 -10.83 -7.02 -17.90
CA THR A 219 -12.13 -6.79 -17.29
C THR A 219 -11.88 -6.30 -15.88
N GLU A 220 -12.02 -5.00 -15.70
CA GLU A 220 -11.84 -4.27 -14.45
C GLU A 220 -12.59 -4.98 -13.32
N LEU A 221 -11.84 -5.66 -12.44
CA LEU A 221 -12.39 -6.46 -11.35
C LEU A 221 -12.91 -5.53 -10.26
N SER A 222 -14.15 -5.07 -10.43
CA SER A 222 -14.74 -4.08 -9.53
C SER A 222 -14.70 -4.55 -8.08
N VAL A 223 -14.21 -3.69 -7.20
CA VAL A 223 -14.03 -3.97 -5.76
C VAL A 223 -15.37 -4.31 -5.10
N SER A 224 -16.49 -3.88 -5.70
CA SER A 224 -17.88 -4.25 -5.37
C SER A 224 -18.16 -5.76 -5.37
N LEU A 225 -17.32 -6.58 -6.01
CA LEU A 225 -17.39 -8.05 -5.93
C LEU A 225 -16.90 -8.60 -4.58
N LEU A 226 -16.14 -7.82 -3.79
CA LEU A 226 -15.60 -8.23 -2.50
C LEU A 226 -16.60 -7.96 -1.37
N ASN A 227 -17.23 -9.03 -0.87
CA ASN A 227 -18.16 -8.97 0.26
C ASN A 227 -17.44 -8.82 1.62
N ILE A 228 -16.73 -7.70 1.80
CA ILE A 228 -15.95 -7.39 3.02
C ILE A 228 -16.91 -6.94 4.14
N GLN A 229 -17.11 -7.82 5.13
CA GLN A 229 -18.00 -7.58 6.26
C GLN A 229 -17.20 -7.43 7.57
N VAL A 230 -16.78 -6.20 7.86
CA VAL A 230 -16.25 -5.82 9.18
C VAL A 230 -17.37 -5.89 10.22
N GLY A 231 -17.10 -6.49 11.38
CA GLY A 231 -18.08 -6.57 12.46
C GLY A 231 -17.53 -7.32 13.66
N LEU A 232 -17.98 -6.94 14.86
CA LEU A 232 -17.45 -7.46 16.12
C LEU A 232 -17.67 -8.98 16.25
N ILE A 233 -16.58 -9.68 16.60
CA ILE A 233 -16.57 -11.10 16.96
C ILE A 233 -17.22 -11.23 18.33
N ARG A 234 -18.35 -11.96 18.45
CA ARG A 234 -19.01 -12.16 19.74
C ARG A 234 -18.60 -13.45 20.44
N LYS A 235 -18.33 -14.52 19.68
CA LYS A 235 -17.91 -15.82 20.19
C LYS A 235 -17.03 -16.52 19.15
N ALA A 236 -16.03 -17.27 19.62
CA ALA A 236 -15.28 -18.23 18.82
C ALA A 236 -15.18 -19.55 19.59
N TRP A 237 -15.29 -20.69 18.90
CA TRP A 237 -15.19 -22.03 19.49
C TRP A 237 -14.59 -23.02 18.49
N LYS A 238 -13.99 -24.11 18.95
CA LYS A 238 -13.38 -25.13 18.07
C LYS A 238 -14.47 -25.91 17.31
N HIS A 239 -14.27 -26.19 16.02
CA HIS A 239 -15.23 -26.96 15.25
C HIS A 239 -15.25 -28.43 15.73
N PRO A 240 -16.41 -29.02 16.06
CA PRO A 240 -16.48 -30.32 16.75
C PRO A 240 -15.99 -31.52 15.92
N SER A 241 -15.77 -31.35 14.62
CA SER A 241 -15.27 -32.40 13.71
C SER A 241 -14.05 -31.99 12.87
N ALA A 242 -13.34 -30.90 13.22
CA ALA A 242 -12.21 -30.43 12.42
C ALA A 242 -11.11 -29.80 13.28
N ASP A 243 -9.97 -30.51 13.39
CA ASP A 243 -8.95 -30.24 14.41
C ASP A 243 -8.23 -28.89 14.30
N ARG A 244 -8.32 -28.24 13.14
CA ARG A 244 -7.60 -27.00 12.78
C ARG A 244 -8.51 -25.86 12.28
N THR A 245 -9.82 -25.91 12.55
CA THR A 245 -10.74 -24.79 12.26
C THR A 245 -11.60 -24.44 13.48
N GLY A 246 -11.75 -23.13 13.72
CA GLY A 246 -12.73 -22.58 14.62
C GLY A 246 -14.01 -22.20 13.88
N LEU A 247 -15.13 -22.18 14.60
CA LEU A 247 -16.34 -21.46 14.24
C LEU A 247 -16.35 -20.12 14.98
N MET A 248 -16.72 -19.07 14.27
CA MET A 248 -16.76 -17.70 14.77
C MET A 248 -18.14 -17.09 14.49
N GLN A 249 -18.81 -16.62 15.54
CA GLN A 249 -20.12 -15.98 15.44
C GLN A 249 -19.97 -14.45 15.40
N SER A 250 -20.37 -13.86 14.28
CA SER A 250 -20.47 -12.41 14.12
C SER A 250 -21.71 -11.86 14.82
N ALA A 251 -21.71 -10.57 15.17
CA ALA A 251 -22.86 -9.90 15.78
C ALA A 251 -24.18 -10.06 14.99
N GLY A 252 -24.13 -10.24 13.66
CA GLY A 252 -25.28 -10.53 12.80
C GLY A 252 -25.73 -12.00 12.77
N GLY A 253 -25.45 -12.78 13.83
CA GLY A 253 -25.91 -14.18 13.99
C GLY A 253 -25.24 -15.22 13.09
N ARG A 254 -24.62 -14.82 11.98
CA ARG A 254 -23.93 -15.72 11.04
C ARG A 254 -22.66 -16.29 11.68
N ASN A 255 -22.58 -17.63 11.71
CA ASN A 255 -21.37 -18.38 11.99
C ASN A 255 -20.49 -18.44 10.72
N ARG A 256 -19.18 -18.25 10.86
CA ARG A 256 -18.19 -18.47 9.78
C ARG A 256 -17.06 -19.37 10.27
N CYS A 257 -16.55 -20.24 9.41
CA CYS A 257 -15.35 -21.03 9.70
C CYS A 257 -14.09 -20.18 9.52
N TRP A 258 -13.08 -20.41 10.37
CA TRP A 258 -11.81 -19.68 10.41
C TRP A 258 -10.67 -20.66 10.74
N ARG A 259 -9.51 -20.50 10.09
CA ARG A 259 -8.26 -21.17 10.48
C ARG A 259 -7.43 -20.18 11.30
N GLY A 260 -7.18 -20.51 12.56
CA GLY A 260 -6.08 -19.93 13.35
C GLY A 260 -4.74 -20.53 12.94
#